data_AF-A0A931SGE3-F1
#
_entry.id   AF-A0A931SGE3-F1
#
_cell.length_a   1.000
_cell.length_b   1.000
_cell.length_c   1.000
_cell.angle_alpha   90.00
_cell.angle_beta   90.00
_cell.angle_gamma   90.00
#
_symmetry.space_group_name_H-M   'P 1'
#
loop_
_entity.id
_entity.type
_entity.pdbx_description
1 polymer ?
#
loop_
_entity_poly.entity_id
_entity_poly.type
_entity_poly.pdbx_seq_one_letter_code
_entity_poly.pdbx_strand_id
1 'polypeptide(L)' 'MDMPYIGAHVSVAGGLYKGIENAIAIGGNCMQIFGSSPKQWG' A
#
# COMPACT_ATOMS: atom_id res chain seq x y z
N MET A 1 -11.59 -9.57 21.03
CA MET A 1 -11.68 -9.36 19.57
C MET A 1 -10.41 -8.65 19.19
N ASP A 2 -9.58 -9.25 18.33
CA ASP A 2 -8.36 -8.61 17.84
C ASP A 2 -8.72 -7.46 16.90
N MET A 3 -7.84 -6.46 16.81
CA MET A 3 -8.04 -5.31 15.93
C MET A 3 -8.01 -5.78 14.46
N PRO A 4 -9.01 -5.41 13.63
CA PRO A 4 -9.01 -5.80 12.23
C PRO A 4 -7.91 -5.08 11.45
N TYR A 5 -7.37 -5.74 10.43
CA TYR A 5 -6.50 -5.10 9.44
C TYR A 5 -7.36 -4.38 8.40
N ILE A 6 -7.27 -3.05 8.37
CA ILE A 6 -7.96 -2.17 7.44
C ILE A 6 -6.95 -1.26 6.76
N GLY A 7 -7.07 -1.15 5.44
CA GLY A 7 -6.16 -0.41 4.59
C GLY A 7 -6.71 -0.25 3.18
N ALA A 8 -5.89 0.32 2.30
CA ALA A 8 -6.23 0.53 0.89
C ALA A 8 -5.14 -0.01 -0.04
N HIS A 9 -5.46 -0.04 -1.34
CA HIS A 9 -4.44 -0.13 -2.37
C HIS A 9 -3.73 1.21 -2.51
N VAL A 10 -2.43 1.26 -2.26
CA VAL A 10 -1.64 2.49 -2.23
C VAL A 10 -0.50 2.45 -3.25
N SER A 11 -0.12 3.63 -3.74
CA SER A 11 1.03 3.75 -4.64
C SER A 11 2.34 3.57 -3.89
N VAL A 12 3.25 2.80 -4.50
CA VAL A 12 4.67 2.67 -4.11
C VAL A 12 5.61 3.35 -5.12
N ALA A 13 5.07 4.23 -5.98
CA ALA A 13 5.87 4.94 -6.95
C ALA A 13 6.94 5.80 -6.26
N GLY A 14 8.22 5.55 -6.56
CA GLY A 14 9.35 6.19 -5.88
C GLY A 14 9.85 5.44 -4.64
N GLY A 15 9.36 4.23 -4.37
CA GLY A 15 9.88 3.30 -3.35
C GLY A 15 8.80 2.74 -2.42
N LEU A 16 9.05 1.54 -1.89
CA LEU A 16 8.14 0.84 -0.97
C LEU A 16 7.81 1.67 0.28
N TYR A 17 8.78 2.40 0.83
CA TYR A 17 8.60 3.25 2.02
C TYR A 17 7.47 4.28 1.84
N LYS A 18 7.29 4.81 0.63
CA LYS A 18 6.19 5.74 0.33
C LYS A 18 4.83 5.08 0.43
N GLY A 19 4.73 3.78 0.12
CA GLY A 19 3.49 3.02 0.33
C GLY A 19 3.11 2.96 1.82
N ILE A 20 4.10 2.79 2.70
CA ILE A 20 3.89 2.79 4.15
C ILE A 20 3.41 4.18 4.61
N GLU A 21 4.07 5.25 4.17
CA GLU A 21 3.67 6.63 4.46
C GLU A 21 2.23 6.91 4.00
N ASN A 22 1.89 6.49 2.78
CA ASN A 22 0.55 6.62 2.20
C ASN A 22 -0.50 5.85 3.01
N ALA A 23 -0.19 4.63 3.47
CA ALA A 23 -1.10 3.83 4.29
C ALA A 23 -1.35 4.50 5.65
N ILE A 24 -0.31 5.04 6.28
CA ILE A 24 -0.41 5.80 7.55
C ILE A 24 -1.23 7.08 7.35
N ALA A 25 -1.03 7.80 6.26
CA ALA A 25 -1.73 9.06 5.97
C ALA A 25 -3.26 8.90 5.85
N ILE A 26 -3.74 7.71 5.48
CA ILE A 26 -5.17 7.37 5.42
C ILE A 26 -5.68 6.64 6.67
N GLY A 27 -4.85 6.47 7.70
CA GLY A 27 -5.22 5.78 8.95
C GLY A 27 -5.27 4.25 8.85
N GLY A 28 -4.63 3.66 7.84
CA GLY A 28 -4.58 2.21 7.66
C GLY A 28 -3.52 1.55 8.53
N ASN A 29 -3.75 0.28 8.87
CA ASN A 29 -2.78 -0.62 9.54
C ASN A 29 -2.38 -1.81 8.67
N CYS A 30 -2.86 -1.88 7.43
CA CYS A 30 -2.38 -2.77 6.37
C CYS A 30 -2.40 -2.03 5.03
N MET A 31 -1.81 -2.62 3.99
CA MET A 31 -1.80 -2.05 2.65
C MET A 31 -1.69 -3.12 1.57
N GLN A 32 -2.24 -2.84 0.40
CA GLN A 32 -2.02 -3.61 -0.83
C GLN A 32 -1.23 -2.77 -1.83
N ILE A 33 -0.30 -3.40 -2.55
CA ILE A 33 0.52 -2.74 -3.57
C ILE A 33 0.62 -3.62 -4.82
N PHE A 34 1.13 -3.07 -5.91
CA PHE A 34 1.67 -3.90 -6.99
C PHE A 34 3.13 -4.24 -6.71
N GLY A 35 3.54 -5.48 -6.99
CA GLY A 35 4.95 -5.91 -6.88
C GLY A 35 5.85 -5.40 -8.02
N SER A 36 5.24 -4.95 -9.11
CA SER A 36 5.88 -4.34 -10.29
C SER A 36 4.91 -3.35 -10.94
N SER A 37 5.33 -2.63 -11.99
CA SER A 37 4.44 -1.67 -12.66
C SER A 37 3.27 -2.43 -13.32
N PRO A 38 2.00 -2.14 -12.97
CA PRO A 38 0.84 -2.78 -13.61
C PRO A 38 0.64 -2.34 -15.06
N LYS A 39 1.41 -1.35 -15.53
CA LYS A 39 1.43 -0.88 -16.92
C LYS A 39 2.41 -1.68 -17.79
N GLN A 40 3.26 -2.51 -17.19
CA GLN A 40 4.11 -3.42 -17.94
C GLN A 40 3.28 -4.62 -18.37
N TRP A 41 3.32 -4.89 -19.67
CA TRP A 41 2.87 -6.16 -20.22
C TRP A 41 4.12 -7.02 -20.23
N GLY A 42 4.17 -8.00 -19.32
CA GLY A 42 5.16 -9.07 -19.41
C GLY A 42 4.94 -9.87 -20.69
#